data_AF-A0A081NL07-F1
#
_entry.id   AF-A0A081NL07-F1
#
_cell.length_a   1.000
_cell.length_b   1.000
_cell.length_c   1.000
_cell.angle_alpha   90.00
_cell.angle_beta   90.00
_cell.angle_gamma   90.00
#
_symmetry.space_group_name_H-M   'P 1'
#
loop_
_entity.id
_entity.type
_entity.pdbx_description
1 polymer ?
#
loop_
_entity_poly.entity_id
_entity_poly.type
_entity_poly.pdbx_seq_one_letter_code
_entity_poly.pdbx_strand_id
1 'polypeptide(L)'
;MASYHHGNLRETLLAEARKQLEKEGIDKLSLRALARTVGVSQTAPYRHFPDKNALMIAMATSGFEELRQYLVARSGASPDLDSALVEVGLAYVDFAKNNTALYKLMFGPALANKESCPELYESAESCIKALQALIQLKLSAPESDETLWYITINAAALIKGHTSMILEGIDNCHPDTGADFDLSKALKVFLSMLP
;
A
#
# COMPACT_ATOMS: atom_id res chain seq x y z
N MET A 1 33.47 11.94 5.42
CA MET A 1 33.63 10.50 5.10
C MET A 1 32.43 9.78 5.68
N ALA A 2 31.52 9.31 4.82
CA ALA A 2 30.26 8.70 5.24
C ALA A 2 30.51 7.29 5.81
N SER A 3 30.01 7.06 7.02
CA SER A 3 30.08 5.79 7.73
C SER A 3 29.40 4.69 6.90
N TYR A 4 30.19 3.80 6.31
CA TYR A 4 29.70 2.56 5.72
C TYR A 4 29.05 1.71 6.82
N HIS A 5 27.72 1.72 6.88
CA HIS A 5 26.96 0.77 7.71
C HIS A 5 27.01 -0.62 7.08
N HIS A 6 28.14 -1.31 7.18
CA HIS A 6 28.29 -2.70 6.73
C HIS A 6 27.30 -3.68 7.40
N GLY A 7 26.68 -3.29 8.53
CA GLY A 7 25.63 -4.08 9.19
C GLY A 7 24.26 -4.02 8.53
N ASN A 8 24.03 -3.10 7.59
CA ASN A 8 22.69 -2.86 7.05
C ASN A 8 22.64 -2.76 5.52
N LEU A 9 23.41 -3.61 4.84
CA LEU A 9 23.43 -3.64 3.38
C LEU A 9 22.05 -3.96 2.79
N ARG A 10 21.27 -4.85 3.43
CA ARG A 10 19.94 -5.23 2.96
C ARG A 10 18.98 -4.03 2.92
N GLU A 11 18.85 -3.27 4.01
CA GLU A 11 17.94 -2.12 4.03
C GLU A 11 18.49 -0.97 3.17
N THR A 12 19.81 -0.80 3.11
CA THR A 12 20.42 0.20 2.21
C THR A 12 20.08 -0.11 0.75
N LEU A 13 20.21 -1.37 0.32
CA LEU A 13 19.83 -1.81 -1.02
C LEU A 13 18.33 -1.61 -1.27
N LEU A 14 17.48 -1.90 -0.27
CA LEU A 14 16.03 -1.74 -0.39
C LEU A 14 15.64 -0.26 -0.52
N ALA A 15 16.25 0.62 0.27
CA ALA A 15 16.02 2.06 0.22
C ALA A 15 16.47 2.66 -1.12
N GLU A 16 17.65 2.28 -1.62
CA GLU A 16 18.12 2.73 -2.95
C GLU A 16 17.26 2.14 -4.08
N ALA A 17 16.80 0.90 -3.96
CA ALA A 17 15.87 0.29 -4.89
C ALA A 17 14.56 1.06 -4.98
N ARG A 18 14.01 1.50 -3.84
CA ARG A 18 12.80 2.33 -3.79
C ARG A 18 13.00 3.68 -4.47
N LYS A 19 14.13 4.36 -4.22
CA LYS A 19 14.47 5.62 -4.91
C LYS A 19 14.58 5.42 -6.42
N GLN A 20 15.23 4.34 -6.84
CA GLN A 20 15.36 4.03 -8.26
C GLN A 20 14.01 3.70 -8.90
N LEU A 21 13.14 2.95 -8.20
CA LEU A 21 11.80 2.61 -8.66
C LEU A 21 10.95 3.86 -8.93
N GLU A 22 10.92 4.81 -7.99
CA GLU A 22 10.13 6.03 -8.15
C GLU A 22 10.71 6.97 -9.22
N LYS A 23 12.04 7.02 -9.37
CA LYS A 23 12.70 7.94 -10.33
C LYS A 23 12.73 7.41 -11.76
N GLU A 24 13.00 6.12 -11.93
CA GLU A 24 13.37 5.53 -13.23
C GLU A 24 12.41 4.42 -13.67
N GLY A 25 11.49 4.00 -12.80
CA GLY A 25 10.56 2.92 -13.07
C GLY A 25 11.16 1.52 -12.91
N ILE A 26 10.27 0.53 -12.92
CA ILE A 26 10.60 -0.87 -12.65
C ILE A 26 11.60 -1.47 -13.66
N ASP A 27 11.57 -1.03 -14.92
CA ASP A 27 12.42 -1.57 -15.97
C ASP A 27 13.90 -1.28 -15.75
N LYS A 28 14.22 -0.14 -15.12
CA LYS A 28 15.60 0.28 -14.82
C LYS A 28 16.15 -0.32 -13.52
N LEU A 29 15.30 -0.94 -12.71
CA LEU A 29 15.72 -1.58 -11.47
C LEU A 29 16.67 -2.76 -11.73
N SER A 30 17.85 -2.71 -11.11
CA SER A 30 18.91 -3.72 -11.28
C SER A 30 19.78 -3.86 -10.04
N LEU A 31 19.97 -5.09 -9.55
CA LEU A 31 20.88 -5.40 -8.43
C LEU A 31 22.32 -4.92 -8.70
N ARG A 32 22.80 -5.02 -9.94
CA ARG A 32 24.14 -4.56 -10.32
C ARG A 32 24.25 -3.04 -10.32
N ALA A 33 23.19 -2.34 -10.74
CA ALA A 33 23.16 -0.88 -10.65
C ALA A 33 23.16 -0.43 -9.18
N LEU A 34 22.34 -1.07 -8.35
CA LEU A 34 22.27 -0.81 -6.91
C LEU A 34 23.62 -1.07 -6.22
N ALA A 35 24.32 -2.17 -6.55
CA ALA A 35 25.66 -2.44 -6.02
C ALA A 35 26.63 -1.28 -6.29
N ARG A 36 26.61 -0.73 -7.52
CA ARG A 36 27.45 0.42 -7.90
C ARG A 36 27.05 1.68 -7.14
N THR A 37 25.76 1.96 -7.02
CA THR A 37 25.24 3.13 -6.29
C THR A 37 25.61 3.09 -4.81
N VAL A 38 25.49 1.92 -4.18
CA VAL A 38 25.83 1.71 -2.75
C VAL A 38 27.34 1.57 -2.53
N GLY A 39 28.13 1.37 -3.60
CA GLY A 39 29.59 1.24 -3.51
C GLY A 39 30.04 -0.10 -2.93
N VAL A 40 29.33 -1.19 -3.24
CA VAL A 40 29.69 -2.57 -2.84
C VAL A 40 30.06 -3.42 -4.06
N SER A 41 30.61 -4.61 -3.83
CA SER A 41 30.92 -5.53 -4.93
C SER A 41 29.65 -5.94 -5.67
N GLN A 42 29.77 -6.25 -6.97
CA GLN A 42 28.62 -6.64 -7.80
C GLN A 42 27.91 -7.90 -7.30
N THR A 43 28.60 -8.76 -6.53
CA THR A 43 28.05 -10.00 -5.97
C THR A 43 27.41 -9.80 -4.59
N ALA A 44 27.65 -8.67 -3.91
CA ALA A 44 27.14 -8.44 -2.56
C ALA A 44 25.61 -8.43 -2.45
N PRO A 45 24.84 -7.79 -3.36
CA PRO A 45 23.37 -7.80 -3.27
C PRO A 45 22.75 -9.19 -3.38
N TYR A 46 23.37 -10.09 -4.15
CA TYR A 46 22.88 -11.44 -4.39
C TYR A 46 22.85 -12.32 -3.13
N ARG A 47 23.57 -11.93 -2.07
CA ARG A 47 23.50 -12.58 -0.75
C ARG A 47 22.22 -12.25 0.01
N HIS A 48 21.55 -11.16 -0.35
CA HIS A 48 20.31 -10.70 0.29
C HIS A 48 19.09 -10.84 -0.61
N PHE A 49 19.29 -10.66 -1.92
CA PHE A 49 18.25 -10.75 -2.94
C PHE A 49 18.79 -11.61 -4.08
N PRO A 50 18.44 -12.92 -4.13
CA PRO A 50 18.98 -13.83 -5.14
C PRO A 50 18.71 -13.39 -6.57
N ASP A 51 17.63 -12.64 -6.80
CA ASP A 51 17.29 -12.05 -8.08
C ASP A 51 16.49 -10.73 -7.93
N LYS A 52 16.15 -10.13 -9.07
CA LYS A 52 15.33 -8.91 -9.12
C LYS A 52 13.94 -9.12 -8.54
N ASN A 53 13.34 -10.31 -8.70
CA ASN A 53 12.00 -10.60 -8.18
C ASN A 53 12.00 -10.64 -6.65
N ALA A 54 13.01 -11.25 -6.03
CA ALA A 54 13.18 -11.25 -4.57
C ALA A 54 13.33 -9.82 -3.99
N LEU A 55 14.07 -8.94 -4.68
CA LEU A 55 14.12 -7.53 -4.31
C LEU A 55 12.77 -6.84 -4.43
N MET A 56 12.04 -7.10 -5.51
CA MET A 56 10.70 -6.52 -5.73
C MET A 56 9.67 -7.00 -4.72
N ILE A 57 9.69 -8.29 -4.36
CA ILE A 57 8.86 -8.85 -3.29
C ILE A 57 9.17 -8.13 -1.98
N ALA A 58 10.45 -8.00 -1.62
CA ALA A 58 10.83 -7.30 -0.39
C ALA A 58 10.38 -5.82 -0.38
N MET A 59 10.44 -5.12 -1.52
CA MET A 59 9.90 -3.76 -1.64
C MET A 59 8.39 -3.73 -1.45
N ALA A 60 7.65 -4.66 -2.09
CA ALA A 60 6.21 -4.73 -1.97
C ALA A 60 5.77 -5.06 -0.53
N THR A 61 6.44 -6.02 0.13
CA THR A 61 6.23 -6.35 1.55
C THR A 61 6.43 -5.13 2.43
N SER A 62 7.55 -4.41 2.26
CA SER A 62 7.81 -3.16 2.98
C SER A 62 6.77 -2.08 2.69
N GLY A 63 6.27 -2.02 1.45
CA GLY A 63 5.23 -1.08 1.04
C GLY A 63 3.89 -1.35 1.72
N PHE A 64 3.51 -2.62 1.89
CA PHE A 64 2.30 -2.98 2.64
C PHE A 64 2.43 -2.67 4.13
N GLU A 65 3.59 -2.90 4.74
CA GLU A 65 3.81 -2.51 6.14
C GLU A 65 3.74 -0.98 6.32
N GLU A 66 4.34 -0.21 5.41
CA GLU A 66 4.24 1.25 5.45
C GLU A 66 2.80 1.73 5.25
N LEU A 67 2.07 1.16 4.27
CA LEU A 67 0.66 1.46 4.08
C LEU A 67 -0.13 1.20 5.38
N ARG A 68 0.03 0.03 5.99
CA ARG A 68 -0.63 -0.31 7.26
C ARG A 68 -0.32 0.72 8.35
N GLN A 69 0.93 1.14 8.49
CA GLN A 69 1.31 2.17 9.46
C GLN A 69 0.59 3.49 9.20
N TYR A 70 0.44 3.91 7.93
CA TYR A 70 -0.34 5.09 7.57
C TYR A 70 -1.82 4.95 7.94
N LEU A 71 -2.43 3.79 7.64
CA LEU A 71 -3.84 3.52 7.96
C LEU A 71 -4.09 3.57 9.47
N VAL A 72 -3.21 2.93 10.26
CA VAL A 72 -3.32 2.88 11.73
C VAL A 72 -3.07 4.26 12.34
N ALA A 73 -2.07 5.01 11.86
CA ALA A 73 -1.76 6.33 12.38
C ALA A 73 -2.91 7.32 12.15
N ARG A 74 -3.50 7.34 10.94
CA ARG A 74 -4.59 8.26 10.61
C ARG A 74 -5.90 7.90 11.30
N SER A 75 -6.23 6.61 11.39
CA SER A 75 -7.40 6.18 12.17
C SER A 75 -7.24 6.46 13.67
N GLY A 76 -6.06 6.21 14.25
CA GLY A 76 -5.80 6.45 15.68
C GLY A 76 -5.78 7.93 16.08
N ALA A 77 -5.54 8.84 15.13
CA ALA A 77 -5.58 10.29 15.36
C ALA A 77 -6.99 10.89 15.15
N SER A 78 -7.97 10.08 14.73
CA SER A 78 -9.33 10.55 14.42
C SER A 78 -10.18 10.72 15.69
N PRO A 79 -11.08 11.73 15.72
CA PRO A 79 -11.87 12.04 16.92
C PRO A 79 -12.99 11.04 17.22
N ASP A 80 -13.45 10.33 16.20
CA ASP A 80 -14.53 9.35 16.26
C ASP A 80 -14.34 8.28 15.18
N LEU A 81 -15.15 7.22 15.26
CA LEU A 81 -15.01 6.05 14.40
C LEU A 81 -15.41 6.30 12.93
N ASP A 82 -16.38 7.19 12.68
CA ASP A 82 -16.79 7.52 11.32
C ASP A 82 -15.69 8.31 10.62
N SER A 83 -15.12 9.28 11.34
CA SER A 83 -13.93 10.00 10.92
C SER A 83 -12.76 9.03 10.70
N ALA A 84 -12.52 8.07 11.60
CA ALA A 84 -11.45 7.09 11.46
C ALA A 84 -11.57 6.23 10.18
N LEU A 85 -12.77 5.76 9.85
CA LEU A 85 -13.01 4.97 8.63
C LEU A 85 -12.82 5.81 7.36
N VAL A 86 -13.26 7.07 7.36
CA VAL A 86 -13.00 8.00 6.24
C VAL A 86 -11.50 8.26 6.10
N GLU A 87 -10.81 8.53 7.20
CA GLU A 87 -9.38 8.82 7.24
C GLU A 87 -8.52 7.63 6.77
N VAL A 88 -8.94 6.40 6.99
CA VAL A 88 -8.29 5.20 6.41
C VAL A 88 -8.35 5.19 4.89
N GLY A 89 -9.51 5.50 4.31
CA GLY A 89 -9.64 5.59 2.85
C GLY A 89 -8.79 6.71 2.25
N LEU A 90 -8.76 7.87 2.90
CA LEU A 90 -7.89 8.98 2.49
C LEU A 90 -6.41 8.64 2.65
N ALA A 91 -6.02 7.98 3.75
CA ALA A 91 -4.66 7.50 3.99
C ALA A 91 -4.18 6.58 2.87
N TYR A 92 -5.05 5.68 2.43
CA TYR A 92 -4.76 4.76 1.33
C TYR A 92 -4.49 5.52 0.02
N VAL A 93 -5.35 6.49 -0.33
CA VAL A 93 -5.16 7.30 -1.54
C VAL A 93 -3.91 8.15 -1.47
N ASP A 94 -3.66 8.81 -0.35
CA ASP A 94 -2.47 9.65 -0.18
C ASP A 94 -1.19 8.80 -0.26
N PHE A 95 -1.18 7.61 0.34
CA PHE A 95 -0.09 6.66 0.19
C PHE A 95 0.15 6.31 -1.29
N ALA A 96 -0.93 5.96 -2.02
CA ALA A 96 -0.83 5.58 -3.42
C ALA A 96 -0.33 6.72 -4.33
N LYS A 97 -0.80 7.96 -4.08
CA LYS A 97 -0.35 9.16 -4.80
C LYS A 97 1.11 9.49 -4.52
N ASN A 98 1.52 9.44 -3.26
CA ASN A 98 2.89 9.77 -2.86
C ASN A 98 3.90 8.67 -3.21
N ASN A 99 3.43 7.45 -3.50
CA ASN A 99 4.27 6.29 -3.79
C ASN A 99 3.76 5.53 -5.03
N THR A 100 3.48 6.24 -6.12
CA THR A 100 2.76 5.66 -7.27
C THR A 100 3.49 4.47 -7.89
N ALA A 101 4.82 4.51 -8.02
CA ALA A 101 5.55 3.38 -8.61
C ALA A 101 5.56 2.16 -7.67
N LEU A 102 5.74 2.38 -6.36
CA LEU A 102 5.63 1.32 -5.35
C LEU A 102 4.21 0.74 -5.26
N TYR A 103 3.17 1.58 -5.29
CA TYR A 103 1.78 1.14 -5.29
C TYR A 103 1.48 0.24 -6.50
N LYS A 104 1.93 0.66 -7.69
CA LYS A 104 1.82 -0.16 -8.92
C LYS A 104 2.58 -1.48 -8.80
N LEU A 105 3.73 -1.50 -8.11
CA LEU A 105 4.45 -2.74 -7.85
C LEU A 105 3.68 -3.67 -6.91
N MET A 106 3.13 -3.15 -5.81
CA MET A 106 2.41 -3.91 -4.79
C MET A 106 1.16 -4.62 -5.35
N PHE A 107 0.42 -3.96 -6.23
CA PHE A 107 -0.85 -4.46 -6.76
C PHE A 107 -0.79 -4.94 -8.21
N GLY A 108 0.31 -4.69 -8.91
CA GLY A 108 0.47 -4.98 -10.33
C GLY A 108 0.92 -6.40 -10.66
N PRO A 109 1.02 -6.73 -11.97
CA PRO A 109 1.39 -8.06 -12.45
C PRO A 109 2.91 -8.32 -12.46
N ALA A 110 3.73 -7.32 -12.10
CA ALA A 110 5.18 -7.41 -12.24
C ALA A 110 5.86 -8.36 -11.23
N LEU A 111 5.19 -8.69 -10.13
CA LEU A 111 5.66 -9.65 -9.13
C LEU A 111 5.32 -11.07 -9.58
N ALA A 112 6.33 -11.86 -9.90
CA ALA A 112 6.16 -13.27 -10.21
C ALA A 112 6.04 -14.08 -8.91
N ASN A 113 5.20 -15.13 -8.92
CA ASN A 113 4.99 -16.06 -7.81
C ASN A 113 4.61 -15.39 -6.49
N LYS A 114 3.89 -14.26 -6.54
CA LYS A 114 3.46 -13.53 -5.34
C LYS A 114 2.60 -14.39 -4.41
N GLU A 115 1.85 -15.35 -4.96
CA GLU A 115 1.00 -16.28 -4.21
C GLU A 115 1.83 -17.25 -3.35
N SER A 116 3.11 -17.44 -3.70
CA SER A 116 4.03 -18.34 -2.99
C SER A 116 4.90 -17.62 -1.95
N CYS A 117 4.59 -16.36 -1.63
CA CYS A 117 5.36 -15.52 -0.71
C CYS A 117 4.55 -15.19 0.56
N PRO A 118 4.65 -15.99 1.64
CA PRO A 118 3.86 -15.80 2.86
C PRO A 118 4.01 -14.40 3.48
N GLU A 119 5.24 -13.90 3.59
CA GLU A 119 5.51 -12.58 4.20
C GLU A 119 4.81 -11.42 3.46
N LEU A 120 4.73 -11.51 2.13
CA LEU A 120 4.03 -10.54 1.30
C LEU A 120 2.52 -10.62 1.53
N TYR A 121 1.97 -11.83 1.57
CA TYR A 121 0.56 -12.07 1.84
C TYR A 121 0.15 -11.58 3.23
N GLU A 122 0.93 -11.93 4.27
CA GLU A 122 0.70 -11.48 5.65
C GLU A 122 0.72 -9.96 5.77
N SER A 123 1.67 -9.30 5.10
CA SER A 123 1.73 -7.84 5.09
C SER A 123 0.52 -7.21 4.38
N ALA A 124 0.09 -7.77 3.25
CA ALA A 124 -1.12 -7.30 2.57
C ALA A 124 -2.40 -7.55 3.41
N GLU A 125 -2.52 -8.72 4.02
CA GLU A 125 -3.64 -9.11 4.87
C GLU A 125 -3.73 -8.22 6.12
N SER A 126 -2.59 -7.80 6.69
CA SER A 126 -2.57 -6.92 7.85
C SER A 126 -3.20 -5.54 7.58
N CYS A 127 -3.15 -5.05 6.34
CA CYS A 127 -3.88 -3.84 5.93
C CYS A 127 -5.40 -4.07 5.97
N ILE A 128 -5.86 -5.22 5.49
CA ILE A 128 -7.28 -5.61 5.52
C ILE A 128 -7.76 -5.79 6.96
N LYS A 129 -6.96 -6.44 7.82
CA LYS A 129 -7.26 -6.60 9.25
C LYS A 129 -7.39 -5.25 9.97
N ALA A 130 -6.57 -4.25 9.61
CA ALA A 130 -6.70 -2.91 10.17
C ALA A 130 -8.06 -2.26 9.82
N LEU A 131 -8.53 -2.41 8.59
CA LEU A 131 -9.85 -1.94 8.17
C LEU A 131 -10.98 -2.75 8.82
N GLN A 132 -10.85 -4.08 8.86
CA GLN A 132 -11.81 -4.99 9.48
C GLN A 132 -12.05 -4.65 10.94
N ALA A 133 -10.99 -4.34 11.69
CA ALA A 133 -11.10 -3.96 13.10
C ALA A 133 -11.96 -2.70 13.30
N LEU A 134 -11.82 -1.70 12.42
CA LEU A 134 -12.64 -0.48 12.49
C LEU A 134 -14.09 -0.74 12.10
N ILE A 135 -14.31 -1.54 11.06
CA ILE A 135 -15.67 -1.95 10.66
C ILE A 135 -16.35 -2.70 11.79
N GLN A 136 -15.66 -3.68 12.41
CA GLN A 136 -16.20 -4.45 13.53
C GLN A 136 -16.62 -3.56 14.71
N LEU A 137 -15.88 -2.48 15.00
CA LEU A 137 -16.23 -1.51 16.03
C LEU A 137 -17.44 -0.64 15.65
N LYS A 138 -17.72 -0.48 14.35
CA LYS A 138 -18.78 0.40 13.84
C LYS A 138 -20.13 -0.28 13.82
N LEU A 139 -20.15 -1.59 13.62
CA LEU A 139 -21.38 -2.38 13.55
C LEU A 139 -22.14 -2.32 14.88
N SER A 140 -23.45 -2.13 14.78
CA SER A 140 -24.34 -1.98 15.96
C SER A 140 -24.52 -3.29 16.73
N ALA A 141 -24.33 -4.41 16.05
CA ALA A 141 -24.35 -5.75 16.62
C ALA A 141 -23.22 -6.61 16.02
N PRO A 142 -22.73 -7.64 16.74
CA PRO A 142 -21.77 -8.57 16.19
C PRO A 142 -22.35 -9.30 14.97
N GLU A 143 -21.63 -9.26 13.86
CA GLU A 143 -21.92 -10.05 12.66
C GLU A 143 -21.18 -11.38 12.68
N SER A 144 -21.57 -12.31 11.80
CA SER A 144 -20.77 -13.52 11.58
C SER A 144 -19.41 -13.17 10.95
N ASP A 145 -18.40 -14.02 11.16
CA ASP A 145 -17.07 -13.84 10.55
C ASP A 145 -17.14 -13.71 9.02
N GLU A 146 -18.05 -14.47 8.38
CA GLU A 146 -18.28 -14.43 6.93
C GLU A 146 -18.89 -13.08 6.50
N THR A 147 -19.93 -12.61 7.18
CA THR A 147 -20.55 -11.31 6.87
C THR A 147 -19.56 -10.17 7.05
N LEU A 148 -18.81 -10.16 8.17
CA LEU A 148 -17.78 -9.16 8.42
C LEU A 148 -16.70 -9.14 7.33
N TRP A 149 -16.29 -10.32 6.85
CA TRP A 149 -15.35 -10.44 5.74
C TRP A 149 -15.89 -9.81 4.46
N TYR A 150 -17.15 -10.08 4.08
CA TYR A 150 -17.79 -9.48 2.91
C TYR A 150 -17.90 -7.96 3.02
N ILE A 151 -18.32 -7.44 4.18
CA ILE A 151 -18.38 -5.98 4.41
C ILE A 151 -17.00 -5.36 4.24
N THR A 152 -15.98 -5.99 4.84
CA THR A 152 -14.59 -5.51 4.79
C THR A 152 -14.04 -5.50 3.38
N ILE A 153 -14.20 -6.60 2.62
CA ILE A 153 -13.65 -6.68 1.27
C ILE A 153 -14.37 -5.74 0.31
N ASN A 154 -15.67 -5.49 0.50
CA ASN A 154 -16.42 -4.48 -0.26
C ASN A 154 -15.92 -3.06 0.04
N ALA A 155 -15.69 -2.72 1.31
CA ALA A 155 -15.11 -1.44 1.69
C ALA A 155 -13.70 -1.25 1.08
N ALA A 156 -12.86 -2.29 1.15
CA ALA A 156 -11.53 -2.28 0.55
C ALA A 156 -11.58 -2.14 -0.99
N ALA A 157 -12.52 -2.82 -1.65
CA ALA A 157 -12.73 -2.73 -3.09
C ALA A 157 -13.16 -1.32 -3.52
N LEU A 158 -14.04 -0.67 -2.76
CA LEU A 158 -14.47 0.71 -3.01
C LEU A 158 -13.29 1.68 -2.91
N ILE A 159 -12.49 1.61 -1.83
CA ILE A 159 -11.30 2.45 -1.65
C ILE A 159 -10.31 2.23 -2.81
N LYS A 160 -10.00 0.96 -3.12
CA LYS A 160 -9.06 0.61 -4.18
C LYS A 160 -9.53 1.05 -5.56
N GLY A 161 -10.82 0.88 -5.86
CA GLY A 161 -11.44 1.30 -7.12
C GLY A 161 -11.29 2.80 -7.35
N HIS A 162 -11.67 3.61 -6.36
CA HIS A 162 -11.50 5.06 -6.43
C HIS A 162 -10.02 5.46 -6.51
N THR A 163 -9.13 4.77 -5.80
CA THR A 163 -7.69 5.01 -5.91
C THR A 163 -7.19 4.80 -7.33
N SER A 164 -7.60 3.71 -8.00
CA SER A 164 -7.23 3.44 -9.40
C SER A 164 -7.70 4.57 -10.32
N MET A 165 -8.98 4.96 -10.20
CA MET A 165 -9.57 6.04 -11.01
C MET A 165 -8.81 7.36 -10.82
N ILE A 166 -8.48 7.72 -9.58
CA ILE A 166 -7.71 8.93 -9.25
C ILE A 166 -6.31 8.88 -9.89
N LEU A 167 -5.61 7.74 -9.79
CA LEU A 167 -4.26 7.59 -10.37
C LEU A 167 -4.27 7.55 -11.90
N GLU A 168 -5.37 7.11 -12.51
CA GLU A 168 -5.57 7.11 -13.96
C GLU A 168 -6.02 8.47 -14.49
N GLY A 169 -6.30 9.44 -13.61
CA GLY A 169 -6.79 10.76 -13.99
C GLY A 169 -8.19 10.71 -14.61
N ILE A 170 -8.99 9.69 -14.23
CA ILE A 170 -10.39 9.61 -14.64
C ILE A 170 -11.14 10.72 -13.89
N ASP A 171 -11.47 11.78 -14.62
CA ASP A 171 -12.18 12.94 -14.11
C ASP A 171 -13.67 12.59 -13.95
N ASN A 172 -14.04 12.25 -12.71
CA ASN A 172 -15.43 12.02 -12.35
C ASN A 172 -15.99 13.31 -11.76
N CYS A 173 -16.94 13.91 -12.46
CA CYS A 173 -17.74 15.02 -11.96
C CYS A 173 -19.21 14.62 -11.81
N HIS A 174 -19.91 15.26 -10.89
CA HIS A 174 -21.35 15.08 -10.75
C HIS A 174 -22.05 15.56 -12.04
N PRO A 175 -22.94 14.75 -12.65
CA PRO A 175 -23.50 15.04 -13.98
C PRO A 175 -24.24 16.38 -14.06
N ASP A 176 -25.00 16.73 -13.01
CA ASP A 176 -25.79 17.97 -13.02
C ASP A 176 -25.06 19.20 -12.43
N THR A 177 -24.24 19.02 -11.40
CA THR A 177 -23.61 20.13 -10.65
C THR A 177 -22.19 20.43 -11.10
N GLY A 178 -21.56 19.52 -11.84
CA GLY A 178 -20.15 19.62 -12.23
C GLY A 178 -19.15 19.53 -11.07
N ALA A 179 -19.61 19.19 -9.85
CA ALA A 179 -18.71 19.07 -8.70
C ALA A 179 -17.76 17.88 -8.86
N ASP A 180 -16.48 18.09 -8.57
CA ASP A 180 -15.46 17.04 -8.58
C ASP A 180 -15.81 15.91 -7.60
N PHE A 181 -15.38 14.70 -7.93
CA PHE A 181 -15.48 13.55 -7.06
C PHE A 181 -14.76 13.78 -5.73
N ASP A 182 -15.48 13.52 -4.63
CA ASP A 182 -15.00 13.65 -3.27
C ASP A 182 -15.05 12.28 -2.58
N LEU A 183 -13.87 11.67 -2.39
CA LEU A 183 -13.75 10.36 -1.78
C LEU A 183 -14.31 10.34 -0.35
N SER A 184 -14.17 11.42 0.42
CA SER A 184 -14.72 11.48 1.77
C SER A 184 -16.24 11.43 1.74
N LYS A 185 -16.90 12.07 0.79
CA LYS A 185 -18.35 11.96 0.61
C LYS A 185 -18.75 10.54 0.21
N ALA A 186 -18.06 9.93 -0.74
CA ALA A 186 -18.34 8.56 -1.17
C ALA A 186 -18.21 7.56 -0.01
N LEU A 187 -17.17 7.68 0.81
CA LEU A 187 -16.98 6.85 1.99
C LEU A 187 -18.07 7.07 3.04
N LYS A 188 -18.46 8.32 3.32
CA LYS A 188 -19.57 8.61 4.25
C LYS A 188 -20.90 7.98 3.80
N VAL A 189 -21.17 8.01 2.49
CA VAL A 189 -22.35 7.34 1.93
C VAL A 189 -22.26 5.82 2.15
N PHE A 190 -21.12 5.19 1.85
CA PHE A 190 -20.92 3.77 2.11
C PHE A 190 -21.10 3.42 3.60
N LEU A 191 -20.51 4.20 4.51
CA LEU A 191 -20.64 3.99 5.95
C LEU A 191 -22.08 4.10 6.45
N SER A 192 -22.90 4.96 5.84
CA SER A 192 -24.32 5.09 6.19
C SER A 192 -25.18 3.88 5.78
N MET A 193 -24.65 3.00 4.93
CA MET A 193 -25.32 1.78 4.48
C MET A 193 -24.88 0.53 5.25
N LEU A 194 -23.91 0.65 6.18
CA LEU A 194 -23.50 -0.46 7.02
C LEU A 194 -24.61 -0.84 8.01
N PRO A 195 -24.79 -2.15 8.31
CA PRO A 195 -25.82 -2.63 9.21
C PRO A 195 -25.58 -2.26 10.70
#